data_AF-A0A329UNI4-F1
#
_entry.id   AF-A0A329UNI4-F1
#
_cell.length_a   1.000
_cell.length_b   1.000
_cell.length_c   1.000
_cell.angle_alpha   90.00
_cell.angle_beta   90.00
_cell.angle_gamma   90.00
#
_symmetry.space_group_name_H-M   'P 1'
#
loop_
_entity.id
_entity.type
_entity.pdbx_description
1 polymer ?
#
loop_
_entity_poly.entity_id
_entity_poly.type
_entity_poly.pdbx_seq_one_letter_code
_entity_poly.pdbx_strand_id
1 'polypeptide(L)'
;MSYAEAKARYTAIGVDTEAAIARLKTVPISLHCWQGDDVRGFDTDPTKPLTGGIQTTGNYPGRARTPEELMADMDKVLSLCPGTKKINLHASYAIFDEENPWVDRDKLEPKHFKKWVDFCKARGLGADFNPTFFSHPKCDPLTLASPNEETRKFWV
;
A
#
# COMPACT_ATOMS: atom_id res chain seq x y z
N MET A 1 11.75 27.33 21.18
CA MET A 1 12.17 28.00 19.93
C MET A 1 10.95 28.10 19.03
N SER A 2 10.61 29.30 18.59
CA SER A 2 9.50 29.55 17.67
C SER A 2 9.91 29.34 16.20
N TYR A 3 8.93 29.21 15.29
CA TYR A 3 9.21 29.18 13.86
C TYR A 3 9.94 30.44 13.37
N ALA A 4 9.58 31.62 13.91
CA ALA A 4 10.22 32.88 13.54
C ALA A 4 11.72 32.91 13.88
N GLU A 5 12.09 32.40 15.06
CA GLU A 5 13.50 32.27 15.47
C GLU A 5 14.26 31.30 14.56
N ALA A 6 13.64 30.16 14.21
CA ALA A 6 14.24 29.18 13.30
C ALA A 6 14.44 29.76 11.89
N LYS A 7 13.42 30.43 11.33
CA LYS A 7 13.47 31.08 10.03
C LYS A 7 14.62 32.08 9.95
N ALA A 8 14.79 32.94 10.96
CA ALA A 8 15.90 33.90 11.00
C ALA A 8 17.28 33.21 10.97
N ARG A 9 17.45 32.10 11.69
CA ARG A 9 18.70 31.32 11.69
C ARG A 9 19.00 30.69 10.33
N TYR A 10 17.99 30.14 9.65
CA TYR A 10 18.16 29.57 8.31
C TYR A 10 18.44 30.65 7.26
N THR A 11 17.77 31.80 7.34
CA THR A 11 18.05 32.94 6.45
C THR A 11 19.48 33.45 6.61
N ALA A 12 20.03 33.48 7.82
CA ALA A 12 21.41 33.90 8.07
C ALA A 12 22.48 33.03 7.36
N ILE A 13 22.13 31.80 6.96
CA ILE A 13 23.00 30.90 6.19
C ILE A 13 22.53 30.73 4.72
N GLY A 14 21.64 31.60 4.24
CA GLY A 14 21.18 31.61 2.85
C GLY A 14 20.08 30.59 2.52
N VAL A 15 19.37 30.05 3.53
CA VAL A 15 18.27 29.09 3.33
C VAL A 15 16.92 29.78 3.46
N ASP A 16 16.08 29.68 2.42
CA ASP A 16 14.68 30.12 2.43
C ASP A 16 13.76 28.98 2.90
N THR A 17 13.30 29.07 4.15
CA THR A 17 12.40 28.06 4.73
C THR A 17 11.00 28.10 4.15
N GLU A 18 10.52 29.25 3.66
CA GLU A 18 9.20 29.35 3.04
C GLU A 18 9.18 28.63 1.70
N ALA A 19 10.22 28.84 0.87
CA ALA A 19 10.40 28.11 -0.38
C ALA A 19 10.52 26.60 -0.14
N ALA A 20 11.27 26.19 0.88
CA ALA A 20 11.41 24.78 1.25
C ALA A 20 10.06 24.15 1.67
N ILE A 21 9.30 24.82 2.54
CA ILE A 21 7.97 24.35 2.97
C ILE A 21 6.98 24.33 1.79
N ALA A 22 7.00 25.33 0.93
CA ALA A 22 6.17 25.38 -0.27
C ALA A 22 6.48 24.19 -1.20
N ARG A 23 7.76 23.88 -1.41
CA ARG A 23 8.16 22.70 -2.19
C ARG A 23 7.72 21.41 -1.52
N LEU A 24 7.98 21.25 -0.22
CA LEU A 24 7.64 20.05 0.55
C LEU A 24 6.15 19.69 0.44
N LYS A 25 5.25 20.68 0.46
CA LYS A 25 3.80 20.48 0.31
C LYS A 25 3.42 19.78 -1.00
N THR A 26 4.24 19.87 -2.04
CA THR A 26 3.97 19.35 -3.40
C THR A 26 4.58 17.98 -3.68
N VAL A 27 5.47 17.47 -2.83
CA VAL A 27 6.14 16.19 -3.06
C VAL A 27 5.26 15.06 -2.53
N PRO A 28 4.72 14.18 -3.40
CA PRO A 28 3.86 13.09 -2.95
C PRO A 28 4.68 11.99 -2.28
N ILE A 29 4.16 11.46 -1.17
CA ILE A 29 4.70 10.25 -0.52
C ILE A 29 3.70 9.11 -0.73
N SER A 30 4.18 7.97 -1.25
CA SER A 30 3.36 6.79 -1.48
C SER A 30 3.33 5.91 -0.23
N LEU A 31 2.16 5.83 0.41
CA LEU A 31 1.94 5.07 1.63
C LEU A 31 1.61 3.63 1.27
N HIS A 32 2.34 2.69 1.84
CA HIS A 32 2.14 1.27 1.59
C HIS A 32 0.92 0.74 2.35
N CYS A 33 0.01 0.08 1.62
CA CYS A 33 -1.25 -0.41 2.20
C CYS A 33 -1.04 -1.50 3.26
N TRP A 34 0.00 -2.31 3.10
CA TRP A 34 0.21 -3.52 3.86
C TRP A 34 0.62 -3.33 5.31
N GLN A 35 0.92 -2.10 5.71
CA GLN A 35 1.14 -1.79 7.13
C GLN A 35 -0.16 -1.83 7.94
N GLY A 36 -1.31 -1.59 7.32
CA GLY A 36 -2.58 -1.53 8.05
C GLY A 36 -3.09 -2.90 8.49
N ASP A 37 -2.63 -3.98 7.88
CA ASP A 37 -3.15 -5.33 8.09
C ASP A 37 -2.08 -6.40 8.32
N ASP A 38 -0.80 -6.03 8.48
CA ASP A 38 0.33 -6.96 8.60
C ASP A 38 0.63 -7.80 7.33
N VAL A 39 0.50 -7.20 6.14
CA VAL A 39 0.79 -7.86 4.84
C VAL A 39 -0.07 -9.09 4.58
N ARG A 40 -1.34 -9.04 5.01
CA ARG A 40 -2.27 -10.16 4.88
C ARG A 40 -2.94 -10.17 3.51
N GLY A 41 -3.38 -9.01 3.04
CA GLY A 41 -4.24 -8.89 1.89
C GLY A 41 -5.62 -9.52 2.13
N PHE A 42 -6.40 -9.61 1.06
CA PHE A 42 -7.79 -10.08 1.05
C PHE A 42 -8.02 -11.24 0.06
N ASP A 43 -6.97 -11.69 -0.64
CA ASP A 43 -7.03 -12.74 -1.65
C ASP A 43 -6.72 -14.14 -1.13
N THR A 44 -6.31 -14.28 0.13
CA THR A 44 -5.94 -15.57 0.75
C THR A 44 -6.61 -15.79 2.10
N ASP A 45 -6.51 -17.02 2.59
CA ASP A 45 -6.97 -17.41 3.92
C ASP A 45 -6.27 -16.57 5.02
N PRO A 46 -7.01 -15.77 5.80
CA PRO A 46 -6.45 -14.88 6.82
C PRO A 46 -5.82 -15.64 8.01
N THR A 47 -5.96 -16.96 8.09
CA THR A 47 -5.33 -17.80 9.12
C THR A 47 -3.95 -18.33 8.71
N LYS A 48 -3.61 -18.35 7.41
CA LYS A 48 -2.32 -18.90 6.94
C LYS A 48 -1.16 -17.94 7.18
N PRO A 49 0.06 -18.40 7.45
CA PRO A 49 1.18 -17.48 7.71
C PRO A 49 1.60 -16.68 6.46
N LEU A 50 2.21 -15.51 6.69
CA LEU A 50 2.97 -14.78 5.67
C LEU A 50 4.21 -15.61 5.28
N THR A 51 4.50 -15.71 3.98
CA THR A 51 5.64 -16.47 3.44
C THR A 51 6.43 -15.63 2.44
N GLY A 52 7.45 -16.22 1.80
CA GLY A 52 8.31 -15.51 0.84
C GLY A 52 9.51 -14.81 1.47
N GLY A 53 9.89 -15.21 2.70
CA GLY A 53 11.07 -14.68 3.40
C GLY A 53 10.86 -13.35 4.12
N ILE A 54 9.61 -12.87 4.19
CA ILE A 54 9.22 -11.67 4.93
C ILE A 54 8.33 -12.03 6.13
N GLN A 55 8.40 -11.20 7.17
CA GLN A 55 7.65 -11.41 8.41
C GLN A 55 7.20 -10.07 8.98
N THR A 56 6.00 -10.06 9.54
CA THR A 56 5.52 -9.03 10.45
C THR A 56 5.63 -9.56 11.87
N THR A 57 6.14 -8.73 12.79
CA THR A 57 6.45 -9.16 14.16
C THR A 57 5.68 -8.34 15.18
N GLY A 58 5.26 -8.98 16.27
CA GLY A 58 4.42 -8.39 17.30
C GLY A 58 2.94 -8.75 17.11
N ASN A 59 2.17 -8.62 18.19
CA ASN A 59 0.74 -8.97 18.22
C ASN A 59 -0.10 -7.78 18.70
N TYR A 60 0.19 -6.58 18.17
CA TYR A 60 -0.57 -5.39 18.53
C TYR A 60 -2.01 -5.54 18.01
N PRO A 61 -3.04 -5.33 18.84
CA PRO A 61 -4.43 -5.54 18.42
C PRO A 61 -4.89 -4.46 17.44
N GLY A 62 -5.92 -4.76 16.66
CA GLY A 62 -6.66 -3.76 15.87
C GLY A 62 -6.22 -3.60 14.41
N ARG A 63 -5.41 -4.52 13.86
CA ARG A 63 -5.13 -4.54 12.42
C ARG A 63 -6.42 -4.64 11.59
N ALA A 64 -6.44 -4.02 10.43
CA ALA A 64 -7.54 -4.14 9.48
C ALA A 64 -7.70 -5.59 9.00
N ARG A 65 -8.96 -6.01 8.83
CA ARG A 65 -9.34 -7.35 8.36
C ARG A 65 -10.21 -7.29 7.11
N THR A 66 -10.74 -6.12 6.78
CA THR A 66 -11.53 -5.90 5.58
C THR A 66 -11.00 -4.69 4.79
N PRO A 67 -11.35 -4.56 3.50
CA PRO A 67 -11.02 -3.37 2.72
C PRO A 67 -11.52 -2.08 3.36
N GLU A 68 -12.72 -2.11 3.95
CA GLU A 68 -13.36 -0.95 4.58
C GLU A 68 -12.63 -0.53 5.86
N GLU A 69 -12.22 -1.49 6.70
CA GLU A 69 -11.38 -1.21 7.88
C GLU A 69 -10.05 -0.58 7.45
N LEU A 70 -9.39 -1.14 6.43
CA LEU A 70 -8.11 -0.63 5.94
C LEU A 70 -8.24 0.78 5.33
N MET A 71 -9.30 1.04 4.58
CA MET A 71 -9.60 2.37 4.02
C MET A 71 -9.88 3.40 5.13
N ALA A 72 -10.57 3.00 6.21
CA ALA A 72 -10.80 3.87 7.37
C ALA A 72 -9.50 4.18 8.13
N ASP A 73 -8.63 3.19 8.29
CA ASP A 73 -7.30 3.38 8.89
C ASP A 73 -6.45 4.34 8.04
N MET A 74 -6.48 4.18 6.72
CA MET A 74 -5.84 5.12 5.78
C MET A 74 -6.38 6.54 5.94
N ASP A 75 -7.69 6.72 6.03
CA ASP A 75 -8.29 8.04 6.28
C ASP A 75 -7.78 8.69 7.55
N LYS A 76 -7.63 7.89 8.60
CA LYS A 76 -7.09 8.40 9.86
C LYS A 76 -5.66 8.89 9.68
N VAL A 77 -4.80 8.12 9.00
CA VAL A 77 -3.41 8.52 8.71
C VAL A 77 -3.36 9.77 7.83
N LEU A 78 -4.17 9.83 6.77
CA LEU A 78 -4.25 10.98 5.87
C LEU A 78 -4.68 12.26 6.60
N SER A 79 -5.53 12.15 7.62
CA SER A 79 -5.93 13.30 8.45
C SER A 79 -4.81 13.87 9.31
N LEU A 80 -3.77 13.07 9.59
CA LEU A 80 -2.66 13.40 10.48
C LEU A 80 -1.38 13.77 9.72
N CYS A 81 -1.22 13.32 8.48
CA CYS A 81 0.01 13.49 7.71
C CYS A 81 -0.10 14.63 6.67
N PRO A 82 0.66 15.72 6.81
CA PRO A 82 0.56 16.88 5.91
C PRO A 82 1.13 16.58 4.52
N GLY A 83 0.62 17.32 3.52
CA GLY A 83 1.09 17.26 2.13
C GLY A 83 0.45 16.15 1.31
N THR A 84 0.75 16.11 0.02
CA THR A 84 0.16 15.14 -0.92
C THR A 84 0.57 13.70 -0.60
N LYS A 85 -0.35 12.76 -0.79
CA LYS A 85 -0.11 11.33 -0.60
C LYS A 85 -0.54 10.54 -1.84
N LYS A 86 0.04 9.36 -1.97
CA LYS A 86 -0.42 8.29 -2.84
C LYS A 86 -0.61 7.03 -2.00
N ILE A 87 -1.31 6.04 -2.54
CA ILE A 87 -1.43 4.71 -1.92
C ILE A 87 -0.67 3.73 -2.80
N ASN A 88 0.15 2.89 -2.19
CA ASN A 88 0.88 1.83 -2.84
C ASN A 88 0.21 0.49 -2.51
N LEU A 89 -0.41 -0.12 -3.52
CA LEU A 89 -1.22 -1.33 -3.39
C LEU A 89 -0.44 -2.57 -3.81
N HIS A 90 -0.74 -3.69 -3.18
CA HIS A 90 -0.36 -5.03 -3.65
C HIS A 90 -1.56 -5.72 -4.32
N ALA A 91 -1.30 -6.60 -5.29
CA ALA A 91 -2.33 -7.39 -5.97
C ALA A 91 -3.17 -8.24 -5.00
N SER A 92 -2.58 -8.67 -3.89
CA SER A 92 -3.27 -9.37 -2.80
C SER A 92 -4.34 -8.53 -2.09
N TYR A 93 -4.42 -7.23 -2.33
CA TYR A 93 -5.48 -6.33 -1.83
C TYR A 93 -6.64 -6.17 -2.83
N ALA A 94 -6.73 -7.05 -3.83
CA ALA A 94 -7.92 -7.18 -4.66
C ALA A 94 -9.16 -7.36 -3.78
N ILE A 95 -10.25 -6.70 -4.16
CA ILE A 95 -11.53 -6.76 -3.43
C ILE A 95 -12.48 -7.65 -4.21
N PHE A 96 -12.98 -8.67 -3.53
CA PHE A 96 -13.92 -9.64 -4.08
C PHE A 96 -15.28 -9.50 -3.39
N ASP A 97 -16.35 -9.60 -4.18
CA ASP A 97 -17.74 -9.50 -3.74
C ASP A 97 -18.65 -10.29 -4.69
N GLU A 98 -19.97 -10.17 -4.52
CA GLU A 98 -20.95 -10.87 -5.37
C GLU A 98 -20.84 -10.49 -6.85
N GLU A 99 -20.48 -9.23 -7.16
CA GLU A 99 -20.31 -8.75 -8.53
C GLU A 99 -18.96 -9.17 -9.12
N ASN A 100 -17.92 -9.24 -8.28
CA ASN A 100 -16.55 -9.58 -8.64
C ASN A 100 -16.08 -10.74 -7.77
N PRO A 101 -16.51 -11.99 -8.05
CA PRO A 101 -16.15 -13.14 -7.23
C PRO A 101 -14.64 -13.38 -7.23
N TRP A 102 -14.18 -14.16 -6.25
CA TRP A 102 -12.76 -14.50 -6.11
C TRP A 102 -12.20 -15.12 -7.40
N VAL A 103 -11.04 -14.61 -7.82
CA VAL A 103 -10.23 -15.17 -8.89
C VAL A 103 -8.78 -15.24 -8.44
N ASP A 104 -8.02 -16.16 -9.03
CA ASP A 104 -6.60 -16.29 -8.75
C ASP A 104 -5.78 -15.13 -9.37
N ARG A 105 -4.53 -14.98 -8.93
CA ARG A 105 -3.68 -13.81 -9.20
C ARG A 105 -3.41 -13.59 -10.69
N ASP A 106 -3.37 -14.64 -11.49
CA ASP A 106 -3.19 -14.59 -12.94
C ASP A 106 -4.46 -14.13 -13.70
N LYS A 107 -5.57 -13.95 -13.00
CA LYS A 107 -6.87 -13.50 -13.53
C LYS A 107 -7.33 -12.17 -12.95
N LEU A 108 -6.49 -11.49 -12.17
CA LEU A 108 -6.82 -10.19 -11.61
C LEU A 108 -6.95 -9.13 -12.71
N GLU A 109 -8.12 -8.50 -12.76
CA GLU A 109 -8.49 -7.40 -13.65
C GLU A 109 -8.72 -6.09 -12.87
N PRO A 110 -8.76 -4.92 -13.57
CA PRO A 110 -9.04 -3.63 -12.94
C PRO A 110 -10.33 -3.57 -12.10
N LYS A 111 -11.34 -4.39 -12.42
CA LYS A 111 -12.62 -4.43 -11.68
C LYS A 111 -12.43 -4.78 -10.20
N HIS A 112 -11.48 -5.66 -9.87
CA HIS A 112 -11.18 -6.05 -8.49
C HIS A 112 -10.49 -4.93 -7.69
N PHE A 113 -10.09 -3.84 -8.35
CA PHE A 113 -9.48 -2.66 -7.71
C PHE A 113 -10.35 -1.41 -7.86
N LYS A 114 -11.57 -1.53 -8.42
CA LYS A 114 -12.44 -0.38 -8.66
C LYS A 114 -12.72 0.41 -7.38
N LYS A 115 -13.01 -0.27 -6.27
CA LYS A 115 -13.25 0.37 -4.96
C LYS A 115 -12.02 1.15 -4.46
N TRP A 116 -10.81 0.66 -4.71
CA TRP A 116 -9.57 1.41 -4.44
C TRP A 116 -9.41 2.65 -5.32
N VAL A 117 -9.75 2.54 -6.61
CA VAL A 117 -9.73 3.68 -7.54
C VAL A 117 -10.74 4.74 -7.10
N ASP A 118 -11.94 4.34 -6.72
CA ASP A 118 -12.98 5.24 -6.22
C ASP A 118 -12.53 5.91 -4.91
N PHE A 119 -11.92 5.14 -3.98
CA PHE A 119 -11.33 5.67 -2.75
C PHE A 119 -10.28 6.75 -3.03
N CYS A 120 -9.37 6.48 -3.97
CA CYS A 120 -8.31 7.42 -4.35
C CYS A 120 -8.89 8.69 -5.01
N LYS A 121 -9.83 8.54 -5.95
CA LYS A 121 -10.46 9.66 -6.65
C LYS A 121 -11.19 10.59 -5.69
N ALA A 122 -11.96 10.04 -4.75
CA ALA A 122 -12.69 10.82 -3.75
C ALA A 122 -11.78 11.71 -2.88
N ARG A 123 -10.48 11.38 -2.79
CA ARG A 123 -9.49 12.05 -1.94
C ARG A 123 -8.38 12.76 -2.73
N GLY A 124 -8.46 12.76 -4.06
CA GLY A 124 -7.39 13.30 -4.91
C GLY A 124 -6.05 12.60 -4.75
N LEU A 125 -6.05 11.30 -4.42
CA LEU A 125 -4.85 10.49 -4.25
C LEU A 125 -4.44 9.84 -5.58
N GLY A 126 -3.14 9.68 -5.78
CA GLY A 126 -2.62 8.75 -6.78
C GLY A 126 -2.51 7.33 -6.22
N ALA A 127 -2.46 6.33 -7.12
CA ALA A 127 -2.22 4.94 -6.77
C ALA A 127 -0.96 4.40 -7.46
N ASP A 128 -0.17 3.64 -6.71
CA ASP A 128 0.92 2.78 -7.18
C ASP A 128 0.53 1.32 -6.99
N PHE A 129 1.19 0.40 -7.70
CA PHE A 129 0.76 -1.00 -7.75
C PHE A 129 1.94 -1.97 -7.81
N ASN A 130 1.76 -3.14 -7.20
CA ASN A 130 2.74 -4.21 -7.17
C ASN A 130 2.03 -5.56 -7.40
N PRO A 131 2.54 -6.44 -8.28
CA PRO A 131 2.14 -7.84 -8.24
C PRO A 131 2.57 -8.49 -6.91
N THR A 132 1.82 -9.48 -6.43
CA THR A 132 2.15 -10.20 -5.18
C THR A 132 2.71 -11.58 -5.49
N PHE A 133 4.03 -11.75 -5.38
CA PHE A 133 4.76 -13.00 -5.70
C PHE A 133 5.18 -13.82 -4.47
N PHE A 134 4.39 -13.75 -3.40
CA PHE A 134 4.62 -14.47 -2.14
C PHE A 134 3.29 -14.88 -1.51
N SER A 135 3.28 -15.75 -0.49
CA SER A 135 2.03 -16.20 0.16
C SER A 135 1.02 -16.78 -0.81
N HIS A 136 1.50 -17.66 -1.69
CA HIS A 136 0.67 -18.36 -2.66
C HIS A 136 1.19 -19.79 -2.89
N PRO A 137 0.31 -20.78 -3.10
CA PRO A 137 0.74 -22.16 -3.38
C PRO A 137 1.70 -22.31 -4.55
N LYS A 138 1.65 -21.42 -5.55
CA LYS A 138 2.58 -21.41 -6.70
C LYS A 138 3.90 -20.65 -6.45
N CYS A 139 4.27 -20.36 -5.21
CA CYS A 139 5.53 -19.68 -4.89
C CYS A 139 6.73 -20.63 -4.63
N ASP A 140 6.51 -21.93 -4.48
CA ASP A 140 7.54 -22.88 -4.01
C ASP A 140 8.22 -23.63 -5.17
N PRO A 141 9.58 -23.67 -5.26
CA PRO A 141 10.55 -22.88 -4.48
C PRO A 141 10.81 -21.48 -5.05
N LEU A 142 10.30 -21.18 -6.25
CA LEU A 142 10.59 -19.97 -7.00
C LEU A 142 9.35 -19.53 -7.79
N THR A 143 9.28 -18.25 -8.13
CA THR A 143 8.20 -17.65 -8.93
C THR A 143 8.62 -17.46 -10.40
N LEU A 144 8.98 -16.25 -10.82
CA LEU A 144 9.37 -15.93 -12.20
C LEU A 144 10.60 -16.73 -12.67
N ALA A 145 11.49 -17.09 -11.74
CA ALA A 145 12.69 -17.88 -12.00
C ALA A 145 12.49 -19.39 -11.77
N SER A 146 11.24 -19.86 -11.61
CA SER A 146 10.97 -21.28 -11.37
C SER A 146 11.44 -22.15 -12.53
N PRO A 147 12.06 -23.33 -12.30
CA PRO A 147 12.32 -24.29 -13.36
C PRO A 147 11.02 -24.88 -13.93
N ASN A 148 9.92 -24.87 -13.17
CA ASN A 148 8.61 -25.32 -13.60
C ASN A 148 7.94 -24.28 -14.52
N GLU A 149 7.65 -24.67 -15.76
CA GLU A 149 7.04 -23.80 -16.77
C GLU A 149 5.63 -23.34 -16.40
N GLU A 150 4.81 -24.21 -15.81
CA GLU A 150 3.45 -23.86 -15.36
C GLU A 150 3.48 -22.82 -14.25
N THR A 151 4.47 -22.90 -13.35
CA THR A 151 4.68 -21.88 -12.31
C THR A 151 5.11 -20.56 -12.93
N ARG A 152 6.06 -20.56 -13.88
CA ARG A 152 6.47 -19.33 -14.56
C ARG A 152 5.31 -18.69 -15.32
N LYS A 153 4.56 -19.48 -16.09
CA LYS A 153 3.40 -19.03 -16.87
C LYS A 153 2.29 -18.44 -16.01
N PHE A 154 2.16 -18.88 -14.77
CA PHE A 154 1.20 -18.30 -13.83
C PHE A 154 1.63 -16.91 -13.32
N TRP A 155 2.94 -16.65 -13.18
CA TRP A 155 3.46 -15.39 -12.63
C TRP A 155 3.79 -14.33 -13.69
N VAL A 156 3.95 -14.74 -14.96
CA VAL A 156 4.11 -13.86 -16.13
C VAL A 156 2.76 -13.30 -16.54
#